data_AF-A0A117KNS4-F1
#
_entry.id   AF-A0A117KNS4-F1
#
_cell.length_a   1.000
_cell.length_b   1.000
_cell.length_c   1.000
_cell.angle_alpha   90.00
_cell.angle_beta   90.00
_cell.angle_gamma   90.00
#
_symmetry.space_group_name_H-M   'P 1'
#
loop_
_entity.id
_entity.type
_entity.pdbx_description
1 polymer ?
#
loop_
_entity_poly.entity_id
_entity_poly.type
_entity_poly.pdbx_seq_one_letter_code
_entity_poly.pdbx_strand_id
1 'polypeptide(L)'
;MKIPSQAIQEIRHIIVKLLNYLKNVVKNFLLIVINLFICFLSKIFPIDKNKVVYIPAHFHVKGNGFYLMEEWIKVPEFRHFYLCNSFQTCTKDFDKNNVTFCSFGLKLIYHLATAGYLIRESEYNSIGIINNPKTIVVQLWHAAGAFKKFGLDIRNRSIMLKFFRKQDMKRWDVIFCSSDELKDIYARAFGNVDKNKIVVSGLPRNDYLFKLNEKRFSTRKNMNITTNEKVILYAPTFRDKK
;
A
#
# COMPACT_ATOMS: atom_id res chain seq x y z
N MET A 1 45.54 -18.53 21.68
CA MET A 1 44.87 -17.24 21.98
C MET A 1 43.38 -17.38 21.61
N LYS A 2 42.47 -17.43 22.58
CA LYS A 2 41.01 -17.47 22.29
C LYS A 2 40.55 -16.03 22.02
N ILE A 3 39.94 -15.77 20.87
CA ILE A 3 39.32 -14.48 20.57
C ILE A 3 38.22 -14.24 21.61
N PRO A 4 38.17 -13.06 22.28
CA PRO A 4 37.13 -12.77 23.27
C PRO A 4 35.74 -12.90 22.64
N SER A 5 34.80 -13.53 23.35
CA SER A 5 33.41 -13.72 22.88
C SER A 5 32.75 -12.39 22.46
N GLN A 6 33.12 -11.30 23.11
CA GLN A 6 32.68 -9.94 22.81
C GLN A 6 33.16 -9.45 21.43
N ALA A 7 34.41 -9.70 21.07
CA ALA A 7 34.96 -9.33 19.75
C ALA A 7 34.26 -10.11 18.61
N ILE A 8 33.90 -11.37 18.84
CA ILE A 8 33.13 -12.18 17.87
C ILE A 8 31.71 -11.61 17.70
N GLN A 9 31.05 -11.17 18.78
CA GLN A 9 29.73 -10.53 18.70
C GLN A 9 29.77 -9.19 17.96
N GLU A 10 30.78 -8.37 18.20
CA GLU A 10 30.97 -7.09 17.50
C GLU A 10 31.21 -7.29 16.00
N ILE A 11 32.09 -8.22 15.61
CA ILE A 11 32.33 -8.57 14.21
C ILE A 11 31.04 -9.07 13.55
N ARG A 12 30.28 -9.96 14.22
CA ARG A 12 28.98 -10.42 13.71
C ARG A 12 28.01 -9.26 13.50
N HIS A 13 27.92 -8.33 14.44
CA HIS A 13 27.05 -7.15 14.32
C HIS A 13 27.44 -6.25 13.15
N ILE A 14 28.74 -6.03 12.95
CA ILE A 14 29.26 -5.26 11.80
C ILE A 14 28.93 -5.96 10.49
N ILE A 15 29.16 -7.27 10.39
CA ILE A 15 28.83 -8.07 9.20
C ILE A 15 27.33 -7.99 8.90
N VAL A 16 26.46 -8.18 9.90
CA VAL A 16 25.01 -8.08 9.73
C VAL A 16 24.59 -6.70 9.24
N LYS A 17 25.19 -5.62 9.79
CA LYS A 17 24.96 -4.25 9.32
C LYS A 17 25.41 -4.05 7.87
N LEU A 18 26.59 -4.52 7.51
CA LEU A 18 27.13 -4.44 6.14
C LEU A 18 26.26 -5.20 5.14
N LEU A 19 25.85 -6.43 5.48
CA LEU A 19 24.96 -7.23 4.65
C LEU A 19 23.60 -6.54 4.46
N ASN A 20 23.02 -5.97 5.52
CA ASN A 20 21.77 -5.22 5.42
C ASN A 20 21.93 -3.95 4.58
N TYR A 21 23.06 -3.26 4.71
CA TYR A 21 23.38 -2.11 3.86
C TYR A 21 23.47 -2.51 2.38
N LEU A 22 24.25 -3.55 2.05
CA LEU A 22 24.38 -4.06 0.68
C LEU A 22 23.04 -4.51 0.10
N LYS A 23 22.23 -5.25 0.88
CA LYS A 23 20.86 -5.63 0.48
C LYS A 23 20.00 -4.41 0.13
N ASN A 24 20.09 -3.34 0.91
CA ASN A 24 19.36 -2.11 0.64
C ASN A 24 19.86 -1.39 -0.62
N VAL A 25 21.18 -1.36 -0.85
CA VAL A 25 21.77 -0.79 -2.07
C VAL A 25 21.29 -1.54 -3.31
N VAL A 26 21.39 -2.87 -3.31
CA VAL A 26 20.93 -3.72 -4.43
C VAL A 26 19.42 -3.54 -4.66
N LYS A 27 18.61 -3.55 -3.59
CA LYS A 27 17.17 -3.31 -3.69
C LYS A 27 16.85 -1.95 -4.32
N ASN A 28 17.52 -0.89 -3.88
CA ASN A 28 17.29 0.46 -4.40
C ASN A 28 17.71 0.56 -5.87
N PHE A 29 18.83 -0.04 -6.25
CA PHE A 29 19.26 -0.10 -7.65
C PHE A 29 18.24 -0.83 -8.52
N LEU A 30 17.74 -1.99 -8.08
CA LEU A 30 16.69 -2.72 -8.80
C LEU A 30 15.42 -1.89 -8.97
N LEU A 31 15.00 -1.16 -7.93
CA LEU A 31 13.83 -0.26 -8.03
C LEU A 31 14.05 0.86 -9.04
N ILE A 32 15.27 1.41 -9.15
CA ILE A 32 15.61 2.41 -10.17
C ILE A 32 15.50 1.79 -11.57
N VAL A 33 16.06 0.59 -11.77
CA VAL A 33 15.97 -0.12 -13.06
C VAL A 33 14.50 -0.41 -13.42
N ILE A 34 13.69 -0.90 -12.49
CA ILE A 34 12.26 -1.14 -12.69
C ILE A 34 11.55 0.18 -13.05
N ASN A 35 11.87 1.29 -12.38
CA ASN A 35 11.28 2.60 -12.69
C ASN A 35 11.60 3.07 -14.10
N LEU A 36 12.88 2.96 -14.49
CA LEU A 36 13.31 3.32 -15.84
C LEU A 36 12.59 2.47 -16.88
N PHE A 37 12.42 1.17 -16.60
CA PHE A 37 11.71 0.26 -17.48
C PHE A 37 10.21 0.57 -17.56
N ILE A 38 9.54 0.88 -16.44
CA ILE A 38 8.15 1.36 -16.44
C ILE A 38 8.02 2.64 -17.26
N CYS A 39 8.92 3.61 -17.07
CA CYS A 39 8.92 4.86 -17.82
C CYS A 39 9.10 4.62 -19.32
N PHE A 40 10.01 3.71 -19.69
CA PHE A 40 10.21 3.29 -21.07
C PHE A 40 8.95 2.67 -21.67
N LEU A 41 8.35 1.68 -20.98
CA LEU A 41 7.11 1.05 -21.43
C LEU A 41 5.95 2.05 -21.54
N SER A 42 5.86 3.02 -20.62
CA SER A 42 4.80 4.04 -20.65
C SER A 42 4.91 5.02 -21.83
N LYS A 43 6.08 5.09 -22.48
CA LYS A 43 6.30 5.87 -23.70
C LYS A 43 5.97 5.07 -24.96
N ILE A 44 6.13 3.74 -24.91
CA ILE A 44 5.89 2.84 -26.05
C ILE A 44 4.43 2.43 -26.13
N PHE A 45 3.85 2.08 -24.98
CA PHE A 45 2.48 1.59 -24.90
C PHE A 45 1.54 2.70 -24.45
N PRO A 46 0.39 2.89 -25.13
CA PRO A 46 -0.58 3.89 -24.72
C PRO A 46 -1.18 3.57 -23.34
N ILE A 47 -1.59 4.61 -22.62
CA ILE A 47 -2.41 4.43 -21.42
C ILE A 47 -3.77 3.88 -21.80
N ASP A 48 -4.17 2.83 -21.10
CA ASP A 48 -5.52 2.32 -21.12
C ASP A 48 -6.33 3.02 -20.02
N LYS A 49 -7.19 3.96 -20.42
CA LYS A 49 -8.02 4.75 -19.51
C LYS A 49 -8.96 3.90 -18.67
N ASN A 50 -9.29 2.69 -19.11
CA ASN A 50 -10.21 1.79 -18.43
C ASN A 50 -9.48 0.76 -17.55
N LYS A 51 -8.16 0.89 -17.40
CA LYS A 51 -7.36 -0.02 -16.57
C LYS A 51 -7.10 0.58 -15.19
N VAL A 52 -7.49 -0.17 -14.16
CA VAL A 52 -7.27 0.15 -12.75
C VAL A 52 -6.30 -0.87 -12.15
N VAL A 53 -5.20 -0.40 -11.56
CA VAL A 53 -4.22 -1.27 -10.89
C VAL A 53 -4.19 -0.96 -9.40
N TYR A 54 -4.36 -1.97 -8.56
CA TYR A 54 -4.38 -1.86 -7.10
C TYR A 54 -3.08 -2.38 -6.49
N ILE A 55 -2.45 -1.56 -5.67
CA ILE A 55 -1.26 -1.86 -4.87
C ILE A 55 -1.65 -1.79 -3.39
N PRO A 56 -2.15 -2.89 -2.82
CA PRO A 56 -2.66 -2.87 -1.45
C PRO A 56 -1.53 -2.85 -0.43
N ALA A 57 -1.86 -2.47 0.80
CA ALA A 57 -0.91 -2.52 1.91
C ALA A 57 -0.52 -3.99 2.21
N HIS A 58 0.78 -4.22 2.35
CA HIS A 58 1.36 -5.56 2.58
C HIS A 58 0.94 -6.66 1.57
N PHE A 59 0.45 -6.29 0.37
CA PHE A 59 0.08 -7.23 -0.70
C PHE A 59 -1.02 -8.24 -0.30
N HIS A 60 -1.90 -7.83 0.61
CA HIS A 60 -3.05 -8.62 1.04
C HIS A 60 -4.34 -8.22 0.31
N VAL A 61 -5.20 -9.20 0.06
CA VAL A 61 -6.56 -9.00 -0.49
C VAL A 61 -7.51 -8.62 0.65
N LYS A 62 -7.28 -7.42 1.21
CA LYS A 62 -8.07 -6.79 2.28
C LYS A 62 -7.72 -5.31 2.34
N GLY A 63 -8.51 -4.53 3.08
CA GLY A 63 -8.25 -3.11 3.28
C GLY A 63 -9.02 -2.23 2.30
N ASN A 64 -8.65 -0.96 2.24
CA ASN A 64 -9.38 0.05 1.48
C ASN A 64 -9.36 -0.24 -0.03
N GLY A 65 -8.23 -0.73 -0.54
CA GLY A 65 -8.09 -1.08 -1.96
C GLY A 65 -9.04 -2.20 -2.38
N PHE A 66 -9.22 -3.22 -1.52
CA PHE A 66 -10.13 -4.32 -1.76
C PHE A 66 -11.60 -3.87 -1.77
N TYR A 67 -12.05 -3.14 -0.74
CA TYR A 67 -13.43 -2.67 -0.67
C TYR A 67 -13.77 -1.67 -1.77
N LEU A 68 -12.83 -0.79 -2.15
CA LEU A 68 -13.01 0.09 -3.31
C LEU A 68 -13.17 -0.74 -4.59
N MET A 69 -12.35 -1.78 -4.76
CA MET A 69 -12.44 -2.66 -5.92
C MET A 69 -13.79 -3.37 -5.99
N GLU A 70 -14.30 -3.92 -4.88
CA GLU A 70 -15.62 -4.58 -4.83
C GLU A 70 -16.78 -3.68 -5.31
N GLU A 71 -16.70 -2.38 -5.02
CA GLU A 71 -17.67 -1.41 -5.52
C GLU A 71 -17.41 -1.01 -6.97
N TRP A 72 -16.15 -0.78 -7.37
CA TRP A 72 -15.81 -0.29 -8.71
C TRP A 72 -16.02 -1.35 -9.80
N ILE A 73 -15.88 -2.64 -9.49
CA ILE A 73 -16.16 -3.74 -10.44
C ILE A 73 -17.60 -3.69 -10.98
N LYS A 74 -18.53 -3.08 -10.25
CA LYS A 74 -19.93 -2.91 -10.70
C LYS A 74 -20.05 -2.01 -11.92
N VAL A 75 -18.99 -1.26 -12.26
CA VAL A 75 -18.89 -0.45 -13.47
C VAL A 75 -18.15 -1.28 -14.55
N PRO A 76 -18.86 -1.88 -15.52
CA PRO A 76 -18.31 -2.93 -16.38
C PRO A 76 -17.26 -2.45 -17.38
N GLU A 77 -17.12 -1.13 -17.58
CA GLU A 77 -16.14 -0.57 -18.52
C GLU A 77 -14.69 -0.74 -18.04
N PHE A 78 -14.48 -0.91 -16.73
CA PHE A 78 -13.16 -0.98 -16.12
C PHE A 78 -12.64 -2.42 -15.99
N ARG A 79 -11.33 -2.55 -16.20
CA ARG A 79 -10.56 -3.77 -15.95
C ARG A 79 -9.65 -3.56 -14.76
N HIS A 80 -9.76 -4.45 -13.79
CA HIS A 80 -9.13 -4.33 -12.49
C HIS A 80 -7.99 -5.33 -12.35
N PHE A 81 -6.80 -4.85 -12.00
CA PHE A 81 -5.62 -5.67 -11.76
C PHE A 81 -5.18 -5.49 -10.31
N TYR A 82 -5.27 -6.54 -9.50
CA TYR A 82 -5.02 -6.44 -8.06
C TYR A 82 -3.74 -7.18 -7.65
N LEU A 83 -2.76 -6.47 -7.09
CA LEU A 83 -1.49 -7.09 -6.70
C LEU A 83 -1.62 -7.88 -5.38
N CYS A 84 -1.20 -9.14 -5.41
CA CYS A 84 -1.19 -10.03 -4.24
C CYS A 84 0.06 -10.93 -4.21
N ASN A 85 0.51 -11.30 -3.01
CA ASN A 85 1.73 -12.10 -2.82
C ASN A 85 1.52 -13.63 -2.95
N SER A 86 0.28 -14.11 -2.94
CA SER A 86 -0.07 -15.53 -2.90
C SER A 86 -1.18 -15.83 -3.92
N PHE A 87 -0.86 -16.62 -4.94
CA PHE A 87 -1.85 -17.18 -5.86
C PHE A 87 -2.86 -18.08 -5.09
N GLN A 88 -2.38 -18.81 -4.10
CA GLN A 88 -3.11 -19.92 -3.46
C GLN A 88 -4.29 -19.47 -2.59
N THR A 89 -4.33 -18.19 -2.20
CA THR A 89 -5.43 -17.61 -1.40
C THR A 89 -6.41 -16.78 -2.23
N CYS A 90 -6.10 -16.50 -3.50
CA CYS A 90 -6.87 -15.56 -4.33
C CYS A 90 -7.71 -16.26 -5.41
N THR A 91 -7.36 -17.49 -5.80
CA THR A 91 -7.88 -18.12 -7.03
C THR A 91 -9.07 -19.07 -6.90
N LYS A 92 -9.75 -19.14 -5.76
CA LYS A 92 -10.95 -20.00 -5.66
C LYS A 92 -12.29 -19.28 -5.83
N ASP A 93 -12.38 -17.97 -5.60
CA ASP A 93 -13.69 -17.29 -5.55
C ASP A 93 -13.84 -16.01 -6.41
N PHE A 94 -12.78 -15.53 -7.08
CA PHE A 94 -12.78 -14.19 -7.69
C PHE A 94 -12.20 -14.09 -9.11
N ASP A 95 -12.41 -15.10 -9.95
CA ASP A 95 -12.40 -14.88 -11.42
C ASP A 95 -13.79 -14.40 -11.87
N LYS A 96 -14.25 -13.31 -11.23
CA LYS A 96 -15.54 -12.68 -11.51
C LYS A 96 -15.30 -11.36 -12.24
N ASN A 97 -15.97 -11.20 -13.37
CA ASN A 97 -16.22 -9.97 -14.12
C ASN A 97 -15.10 -8.91 -13.98
N ASN A 98 -14.11 -8.98 -14.89
CA ASN A 98 -13.10 -7.94 -15.11
C ASN A 98 -12.04 -7.74 -14.03
N VAL A 99 -11.86 -8.69 -13.09
CA VAL A 99 -10.76 -8.65 -12.12
C VAL A 99 -9.68 -9.66 -12.45
N THR A 100 -8.42 -9.27 -12.37
CA THR A 100 -7.27 -10.16 -12.50
C THR A 100 -6.31 -9.95 -11.33
N PHE A 101 -6.09 -10.99 -10.54
CA PHE A 101 -5.07 -10.97 -9.49
C PHE A 101 -3.69 -11.18 -10.10
N CYS A 102 -2.75 -10.31 -9.73
CA CYS A 102 -1.41 -10.28 -10.29
C CYS A 102 -0.37 -10.52 -9.19
N SER A 103 0.67 -11.28 -9.50
CA SER A 103 1.88 -11.39 -8.69
C SER A 103 2.98 -10.46 -9.22
N PHE A 104 4.09 -10.38 -8.49
CA PHE A 104 5.29 -9.69 -8.98
C PHE A 104 5.84 -10.36 -10.25
N GLY A 105 6.23 -9.55 -11.22
CA GLY A 105 6.83 -10.01 -12.48
C GLY A 105 6.66 -9.01 -13.61
N LEU A 106 7.09 -9.40 -14.83
CA LEU A 106 7.04 -8.53 -16.01
C LEU A 106 5.61 -8.09 -16.38
N LYS A 107 4.60 -8.97 -16.17
CA LYS A 107 3.19 -8.63 -16.40
C LYS A 107 2.75 -7.45 -15.53
N LEU A 108 3.12 -7.44 -14.25
CA LEU A 108 2.81 -6.34 -13.34
C LEU A 108 3.44 -5.02 -13.83
N ILE A 109 4.70 -5.05 -14.28
CA ILE A 109 5.38 -3.86 -14.82
C ILE A 109 4.60 -3.30 -16.02
N TYR A 110 4.16 -4.16 -16.95
CA TYR A 110 3.31 -3.74 -18.07
C TYR A 110 1.99 -3.10 -17.59
N HIS A 111 1.29 -3.71 -16.63
CA HIS A 111 0.05 -3.16 -16.09
C HIS A 111 0.28 -1.81 -15.43
N LEU A 112 1.35 -1.64 -14.66
CA LEU A 112 1.72 -0.38 -14.02
C LEU A 112 2.07 0.71 -15.04
N ALA A 113 2.76 0.36 -16.13
CA ALA A 113 3.16 1.31 -17.18
C ALA A 113 1.98 1.80 -18.04
N THR A 114 0.90 1.01 -18.13
CA THR A 114 -0.24 1.25 -19.03
C THR A 114 -1.56 1.54 -18.30
N ALA A 115 -1.53 1.74 -16.98
CA ALA A 115 -2.71 1.98 -16.15
C ALA A 115 -3.29 3.38 -16.37
N GLY A 116 -4.62 3.48 -16.50
CA GLY A 116 -5.34 4.74 -16.39
C GLY A 116 -5.42 5.21 -14.95
N TYR A 117 -5.65 4.27 -14.02
CA TYR A 117 -5.76 4.53 -12.59
C TYR A 117 -4.83 3.62 -11.80
N LEU A 118 -4.11 4.20 -10.84
CA LEU A 118 -3.25 3.49 -9.91
C LEU A 118 -3.73 3.74 -8.47
N ILE A 119 -4.23 2.70 -7.82
CA ILE A 119 -4.78 2.77 -6.47
C ILE A 119 -3.76 2.21 -5.48
N ARG A 120 -3.36 3.02 -4.50
CA ARG A 120 -2.32 2.68 -3.52
C ARG A 120 -2.84 2.84 -2.10
N GLU A 121 -2.32 2.03 -1.18
CA GLU A 121 -2.66 2.13 0.24
C GLU A 121 -1.45 2.41 1.16
N SER A 122 -0.24 2.35 0.62
CA SER A 122 0.98 2.50 1.42
C SER A 122 2.13 3.12 0.63
N GLU A 123 2.93 3.90 1.37
CA GLU A 123 4.22 4.44 0.92
C GLU A 123 5.38 3.43 0.98
N TYR A 124 5.16 2.26 1.59
CA TYR A 124 6.20 1.23 1.76
C TYR A 124 6.28 0.26 0.60
N ASN A 125 5.20 0.12 -0.16
CA ASN A 125 5.07 -0.82 -1.27
C ASN A 125 5.45 -0.19 -2.61
N SER A 126 6.49 0.66 -2.64
CA SER A 126 6.91 1.30 -3.89
C SER A 126 7.49 0.25 -4.83
N ILE A 127 6.63 -0.34 -5.66
CA ILE A 127 7.01 -1.08 -6.87
C ILE A 127 7.74 -0.13 -7.84
N GLY A 128 7.61 1.17 -7.60
CA GLY A 128 8.30 2.20 -8.33
C GLY A 128 7.69 3.58 -8.17
N ILE A 129 8.34 4.58 -8.77
CA ILE A 129 7.74 5.87 -9.12
C ILE A 129 7.15 5.67 -10.53
N ILE A 130 5.84 5.67 -10.64
CA ILE A 130 5.16 5.61 -11.94
C ILE A 130 4.99 7.05 -12.42
N ASN A 131 5.89 7.45 -13.31
CA ASN A 131 5.99 8.82 -13.82
C ASN A 131 5.30 8.98 -15.18
N ASN A 132 4.06 8.51 -15.30
CA ASN A 132 3.23 8.80 -16.46
C ASN A 132 2.21 9.89 -16.11
N PRO A 133 2.27 11.08 -16.74
CA PRO A 133 1.33 12.17 -16.45
C PRO A 133 -0.12 11.87 -16.80
N LYS A 134 -0.38 10.85 -17.64
CA LYS A 134 -1.74 10.44 -18.04
C LYS A 134 -2.37 9.42 -17.07
N THR A 135 -1.59 8.86 -16.16
CA THR A 135 -2.08 7.95 -15.12
C THR A 135 -2.50 8.74 -13.90
N ILE A 136 -3.73 8.52 -13.43
CA ILE A 136 -4.25 9.11 -12.19
C ILE A 136 -3.82 8.22 -11.02
N VAL A 137 -3.05 8.78 -10.10
CA VAL A 137 -2.57 8.07 -8.92
C VAL A 137 -3.40 8.46 -7.70
N VAL A 138 -4.11 7.47 -7.16
CA VAL A 138 -4.94 7.60 -5.96
C VAL A 138 -4.22 6.96 -4.77
N GLN A 139 -4.00 7.73 -3.72
CA GLN A 139 -3.50 7.25 -2.43
C GLN A 139 -4.65 7.15 -1.43
N LEU A 140 -5.13 5.93 -1.20
CA LEU A 140 -6.16 5.64 -0.19
C LEU A 140 -5.62 5.66 1.24
N TRP A 141 -4.31 5.47 1.41
CA TRP A 141 -3.69 5.18 2.71
C TRP A 141 -4.31 3.94 3.39
N HIS A 142 -3.78 3.53 4.56
CA HIS A 142 -4.23 2.32 5.26
C HIS A 142 -4.69 2.59 6.70
N ALA A 143 -4.41 3.78 7.25
CA ALA A 143 -4.80 4.16 8.60
C ALA A 143 -6.00 5.12 8.58
N ALA A 144 -6.89 4.95 9.54
CA ALA A 144 -7.86 5.98 9.91
C ALA A 144 -7.16 6.86 10.95
N GLY A 145 -6.81 8.10 10.58
CA GLY A 145 -6.13 9.01 11.49
C GLY A 145 -4.59 9.00 11.45
N ALA A 146 -4.01 9.76 12.38
CA ALA A 146 -2.59 10.11 12.43
C ALA A 146 -1.98 9.94 13.84
N PHE A 147 -2.15 8.77 14.45
CA PHE A 147 -1.71 8.50 15.83
C PHE A 147 -0.18 8.38 16.00
N LYS A 148 0.54 8.06 14.92
CA LYS A 148 2.01 7.99 14.88
C LYS A 148 2.50 8.83 13.72
N LYS A 149 3.73 9.37 13.81
CA LYS A 149 4.37 10.02 12.67
C LYS A 149 4.50 9.04 11.50
N PHE A 150 4.13 9.48 10.31
CA PHE A 150 4.18 8.71 9.06
C PHE A 150 4.78 9.57 7.93
N GLY A 151 4.99 9.00 6.74
CA GLY A 151 5.54 9.77 5.64
C GLY A 151 6.92 10.35 5.94
N LEU A 152 7.14 11.57 5.48
CA LEU A 152 8.39 12.30 5.68
C LEU A 152 8.55 12.83 7.11
N ASP A 153 7.50 12.78 7.94
CA ASP A 153 7.57 13.16 9.36
C ASP A 153 8.29 12.12 10.23
N ILE A 154 8.53 10.90 9.71
CA ILE A 154 9.32 9.89 10.42
C ILE A 154 10.79 10.32 10.53
N ARG A 155 11.28 10.42 11.77
CA ARG A 155 12.68 10.73 12.10
C ARG A 155 13.62 9.58 11.68
N ASN A 156 14.89 9.89 11.45
CA ASN A 156 15.96 8.92 11.15
C ASN A 156 15.80 8.10 9.85
N ARG A 157 14.97 8.55 8.90
CA ARG A 157 14.98 8.02 7.52
C ARG A 157 16.21 8.52 6.76
N SER A 158 16.82 7.65 5.95
CA SER A 158 17.94 8.04 5.09
C SER A 158 17.52 9.13 4.10
N ILE A 159 18.48 10.00 3.74
CA ILE A 159 18.27 11.11 2.80
C ILE A 159 17.74 10.60 1.47
N MET A 160 18.36 9.53 0.95
CA MET A 160 17.97 8.88 -0.29
C MET A 160 16.51 8.39 -0.26
N LEU A 161 16.08 7.75 0.83
CA LEU A 161 14.70 7.27 0.96
C LEU A 161 13.69 8.41 1.03
N LYS A 162 14.03 9.50 1.73
CA LYS A 162 13.21 10.71 1.77
C LYS A 162 13.07 11.33 0.38
N PHE A 163 14.17 11.41 -0.37
CA PHE A 163 14.16 11.92 -1.74
C PHE A 163 13.23 11.12 -2.64
N PHE A 164 13.41 9.78 -2.71
CA PHE A 164 12.57 8.93 -3.55
C PHE A 164 11.08 9.00 -3.17
N ARG A 165 10.75 8.98 -1.88
CA ARG A 165 9.38 9.13 -1.41
C ARG A 165 8.78 10.48 -1.77
N LYS A 166 9.54 11.56 -1.66
CA LYS A 166 9.07 12.89 -2.06
C LYS A 166 8.79 12.95 -3.56
N GLN A 167 9.60 12.32 -4.41
CA GLN A 167 9.33 12.25 -5.85
C GLN A 167 8.10 11.38 -6.16
N ASP A 168 7.92 10.26 -5.44
CA ASP A 168 6.73 9.42 -5.54
C ASP A 168 5.46 10.18 -5.15
N MET A 169 5.48 10.89 -4.02
CA MET A 169 4.34 11.64 -3.50
C MET A 169 3.90 12.79 -4.42
N LYS A 170 4.81 13.40 -5.18
CA LYS A 170 4.45 14.41 -6.20
C LYS A 170 3.55 13.85 -7.30
N ARG A 171 3.62 12.54 -7.55
CA ARG A 171 2.77 11.86 -8.54
C ARG A 171 1.37 11.57 -8.03
N TRP A 172 1.09 11.75 -6.74
CA TRP A 172 -0.23 11.50 -6.20
C TRP A 172 -1.17 12.63 -6.63
N ASP A 173 -2.26 12.25 -7.29
CA ASP A 173 -3.27 13.16 -7.81
C ASP A 173 -4.41 13.32 -6.82
N VAL A 174 -4.78 12.24 -6.14
CA VAL A 174 -5.84 12.23 -5.12
C VAL A 174 -5.34 11.47 -3.89
N ILE A 175 -5.58 12.04 -2.71
CA ILE A 175 -5.19 11.46 -1.42
C ILE A 175 -6.43 11.42 -0.54
N PHE A 176 -6.77 10.25 0.00
CA PHE A 176 -7.91 10.11 0.89
C PHE A 176 -7.49 10.22 2.35
N CYS A 177 -8.32 10.88 3.15
CA CYS A 177 -8.19 10.93 4.59
C CYS A 177 -9.56 10.84 5.28
N SER A 178 -9.54 10.53 6.57
CA SER A 178 -10.76 10.21 7.32
C SER A 178 -11.47 11.43 7.92
N SER A 179 -10.84 12.59 7.99
CA SER A 179 -11.45 13.82 8.53
C SER A 179 -10.69 15.08 8.10
N ASP A 180 -11.34 16.23 8.15
CA ASP A 180 -10.75 17.52 7.74
C ASP A 180 -9.57 17.94 8.62
N GLU A 181 -9.60 17.62 9.92
CA GLU A 181 -8.53 17.95 10.88
C GLU A 181 -7.19 17.28 10.53
N LEU A 182 -7.24 16.21 9.70
CA LEU A 182 -6.06 15.47 9.27
C LEU A 182 -5.42 16.05 8.01
N LYS A 183 -6.10 16.93 7.26
CA LYS A 183 -5.59 17.47 5.98
C LYS A 183 -4.19 18.06 6.13
N ASP A 184 -3.98 18.86 7.18
CA ASP A 184 -2.70 19.54 7.41
C ASP A 184 -1.57 18.56 7.74
N ILE A 185 -1.91 17.54 8.54
CA ILE A 185 -0.96 16.47 8.91
C ILE A 185 -0.60 15.66 7.67
N TYR A 186 -1.58 15.28 6.85
CA TYR A 186 -1.37 14.52 5.61
C TYR A 186 -0.57 15.33 4.59
N ALA A 187 -0.92 16.60 4.38
CA ALA A 187 -0.22 17.50 3.48
C ALA A 187 1.26 17.58 3.84
N ARG A 188 1.58 17.82 5.12
CA ARG A 188 2.96 17.89 5.60
C ARG A 188 3.68 16.54 5.49
N ALA A 189 3.08 15.49 6.05
CA ALA A 189 3.69 14.16 6.10
C ALA A 189 3.96 13.59 4.70
N PHE A 190 3.15 13.95 3.70
CA PHE A 190 3.34 13.54 2.31
C PHE A 190 4.15 14.53 1.47
N GLY A 191 4.95 15.39 2.11
CA GLY A 191 5.94 16.22 1.43
C GLY A 191 5.41 17.56 0.94
N ASN A 192 4.49 18.14 1.72
CA ASN A 192 3.82 19.41 1.44
C ASN A 192 3.04 19.37 0.13
N VAL A 193 2.24 18.31 -0.05
CA VAL A 193 1.29 18.21 -1.16
C VAL A 193 0.20 19.28 -1.00
N ASP A 194 -0.36 19.72 -2.13
CA ASP A 194 -1.52 20.61 -2.13
C ASP A 194 -2.70 19.95 -1.40
N LYS A 195 -3.29 20.68 -0.44
CA LYS A 195 -4.45 20.23 0.33
C LYS A 195 -5.67 19.97 -0.56
N ASN A 196 -5.77 20.61 -1.73
CA ASN A 196 -6.86 20.37 -2.69
C ASN A 196 -6.83 18.96 -3.27
N LYS A 197 -5.67 18.29 -3.24
CA LYS A 197 -5.55 16.87 -3.61
C LYS A 197 -6.08 15.94 -2.50
N ILE A 198 -6.34 16.46 -1.31
CA ILE A 198 -6.74 15.67 -0.15
C ILE A 198 -8.27 15.68 -0.03
N VAL A 199 -8.87 14.52 -0.31
CA VAL A 199 -10.30 14.28 -0.22
C VAL A 199 -10.63 13.69 1.15
N VAL A 200 -11.64 14.27 1.81
CA VAL A 200 -12.19 13.77 3.07
C VAL A 200 -13.46 12.99 2.74
N SER A 201 -13.38 11.67 2.85
CA SER A 201 -14.54 10.81 2.59
C SER A 201 -14.62 9.62 3.56
N GLY A 202 -13.77 9.57 4.58
CA GLY A 202 -13.58 8.36 5.35
C GLY A 202 -12.66 7.37 4.61
N LEU A 203 -12.86 6.07 4.86
CA LEU A 203 -12.09 5.00 4.23
C LEU A 203 -13.06 3.98 3.65
N PRO A 204 -12.85 3.45 2.43
CA PRO A 204 -13.75 2.47 1.82
C PRO A 204 -14.07 1.27 2.71
N ARG A 205 -13.08 0.81 3.50
CA ARG A 205 -13.31 -0.31 4.43
C ARG A 205 -14.27 0.02 5.57
N ASN A 206 -14.60 1.28 5.82
CA ASN A 206 -15.50 1.64 6.91
C ASN A 206 -16.97 1.61 6.48
N ASP A 207 -17.27 1.53 5.18
CA ASP A 207 -18.65 1.58 4.67
C ASP A 207 -19.52 0.46 5.24
N TYR A 208 -18.95 -0.73 5.48
CA TYR A 208 -19.68 -1.84 6.08
C TYR A 208 -20.08 -1.56 7.54
N LEU A 209 -19.41 -0.64 8.25
CA LEU A 209 -19.76 -0.25 9.62
C LEU A 209 -21.07 0.54 9.70
N PHE A 210 -21.60 1.00 8.57
CA PHE A 210 -22.92 1.63 8.49
C PHE A 210 -24.04 0.63 8.11
N LYS A 211 -23.67 -0.60 7.71
CA LYS A 211 -24.59 -1.68 7.31
C LYS A 211 -24.57 -2.85 8.31
N LEU A 212 -24.60 -2.54 9.61
CA LEU A 212 -24.23 -3.47 10.70
C LEU A 212 -25.15 -4.69 10.87
N ASN A 213 -26.43 -4.58 10.55
CA ASN A 213 -27.43 -5.55 10.99
C ASN A 213 -27.26 -6.93 10.32
N GLU A 214 -26.87 -6.97 9.04
CA GLU A 214 -26.75 -8.23 8.29
C GLU A 214 -25.49 -9.02 8.66
N LYS A 215 -24.36 -8.32 8.88
CA LYS A 215 -23.08 -8.99 9.19
C LYS A 215 -22.93 -9.36 10.65
N ARG A 216 -23.67 -8.73 11.57
CA ARG A 216 -23.53 -8.99 13.01
C ARG A 216 -23.84 -10.44 13.37
N PHE A 217 -24.94 -10.99 12.86
CA PHE A 217 -25.34 -12.36 13.18
C PHE A 217 -24.36 -13.40 12.64
N SER A 218 -24.00 -13.30 11.36
CA SER A 218 -23.03 -14.21 10.72
C SER A 218 -21.65 -14.14 11.36
N THR A 219 -21.16 -12.94 11.70
CA THR A 219 -19.88 -12.77 12.40
C THR A 219 -19.89 -13.46 13.77
N ARG A 220 -20.96 -13.27 14.56
CA ARG A 220 -21.09 -13.91 15.87
C ARG A 220 -21.13 -15.44 15.75
N LYS A 221 -21.92 -15.95 14.81
CA LYS A 221 -22.00 -17.38 14.51
C LYS A 221 -20.62 -17.96 14.16
N ASN A 222 -19.86 -17.30 13.27
CA ASN A 222 -18.52 -17.74 12.86
C ASN A 222 -17.49 -17.73 14.00
N MET A 223 -17.71 -16.90 15.02
CA MET A 223 -16.87 -16.83 16.22
C MET A 223 -17.40 -17.68 17.38
N ASN A 224 -18.46 -18.47 17.15
CA ASN A 224 -19.17 -19.25 18.19
C ASN A 224 -19.65 -18.41 19.39
N ILE A 225 -20.06 -17.15 19.14
CA ILE A 225 -20.59 -16.24 20.15
C ILE A 225 -22.11 -16.27 20.08
N THR A 226 -22.78 -16.54 21.19
CA THR A 226 -24.24 -16.54 21.29
C THR A 226 -24.81 -15.13 21.17
N THR A 227 -26.11 -14.97 20.90
CA THR A 227 -26.74 -13.66 20.72
C THR A 227 -26.74 -12.79 21.98
N ASN A 228 -26.76 -13.42 23.17
CA ASN A 228 -26.96 -12.75 24.47
C ASN A 228 -25.65 -12.33 25.15
N GLU A 229 -24.49 -12.82 24.69
CA GLU A 229 -23.21 -12.42 25.26
C GLU A 229 -22.83 -10.97 24.91
N LYS A 230 -22.18 -10.27 25.83
CA LYS A 230 -21.49 -9.02 25.52
C LYS A 230 -20.08 -9.36 25.03
N VAL A 231 -19.61 -8.66 24.00
CA VAL A 231 -18.29 -8.88 23.40
C VAL A 231 -17.41 -7.67 23.67
N ILE A 232 -16.22 -7.91 24.23
CA ILE A 232 -15.18 -6.89 24.42
C ILE A 232 -14.03 -7.21 23.45
N LEU A 233 -13.69 -6.27 22.57
CA LEU A 233 -12.54 -6.39 21.67
C LEU A 233 -11.34 -5.65 22.27
N TYR A 234 -10.27 -6.37 22.55
CA TYR A 234 -8.98 -5.81 22.93
C TYR A 234 -7.98 -5.93 21.77
N ALA A 235 -7.51 -4.79 21.24
CA ALA A 235 -6.62 -4.73 20.07
C ALA A 235 -5.35 -3.91 20.37
N PRO A 236 -4.40 -4.45 21.18
CA PRO A 236 -3.19 -3.73 21.52
C PRO A 236 -2.27 -3.59 20.31
N THR A 237 -1.66 -2.42 20.16
CA THR A 237 -0.57 -2.24 19.19
C THR A 237 0.68 -3.02 19.64
N PHE A 238 1.43 -3.56 18.69
CA PHE A 238 2.71 -4.21 18.96
C PHE A 238 3.67 -3.32 19.77
N ARG A 239 4.43 -3.95 20.66
CA ARG A 239 5.46 -3.36 21.51
C ARG A 239 6.73 -4.19 21.36
N ASP A 240 7.80 -3.59 20.88
CA ASP A 240 9.12 -4.21 20.97
C ASP A 240 9.44 -4.44 22.46
N LYS A 241 9.84 -5.67 22.82
CA LYS A 241 10.41 -5.91 24.14
C LYS A 241 11.75 -5.16 24.17
N LYS A 242 11.85 -4.17 25.05
CA LYS A 242 13.14 -3.57 25.41
C LYS A 242 13.95 -4.55 26.23
#